data_AF-A0AAP9J1H0-F1
#
_entry.id   AF-A0AAP9J1H0-F1
#
_cell.length_a   1.000
_cell.length_b   1.000
_cell.length_c   1.000
_cell.angle_alpha   90.00
_cell.angle_beta   90.00
_cell.angle_gamma   90.00
#
_symmetry.space_group_name_H-M   'P 1'
#
loop_
_entity.id
_entity.type
_entity.pdbx_description
1 polymer ?
#
loop_
_entity_poly.entity_id
_entity_poly.type
_entity_poly.pdbx_seq_one_letter_code
_entity_poly.pdbx_strand_id
1 'polypeptide(L)'
;MHVQLVNAQGAIKNVKLGFSWTTFFFGFFPALFRGDLKWAAIMFISSCFIGFFTLGLGAWIPGIIFSFIYNQMYIREMMEKGYRPANPETEAALQAKGIMAHTVRI
;
A
#
# COMPACT_ATOMS: atom_id res chain seq x y z
N MET A 1 -5.93 7.31 -8.90
CA MET A 1 -6.79 8.07 -7.96
C MET A 1 -6.04 8.24 -6.63
N HIS A 2 -6.20 9.37 -5.96
CA HIS A 2 -5.66 9.57 -4.61
C HIS A 2 -6.81 9.63 -3.61
N VAL A 3 -6.53 9.20 -2.38
CA VAL A 3 -7.45 9.29 -1.24
C VAL A 3 -6.76 10.01 -0.09
N GLN A 4 -7.57 10.66 0.74
CA GLN A 4 -7.06 11.48 1.85
C GLN A 4 -7.37 10.80 3.17
N LEU A 5 -6.33 10.54 3.95
CA LEU A 5 -6.43 9.98 5.29
C LEU A 5 -6.07 11.04 6.32
N VAL A 6 -6.80 11.12 7.42
CA VAL A 6 -6.55 12.06 8.53
C VAL A 6 -6.34 11.28 9.82
N ASN A 7 -5.39 11.72 10.66
CA ASN A 7 -5.19 11.14 12.01
C ASN A 7 -5.89 11.97 13.09
N ALA A 8 -5.82 11.53 14.34
CA ALA A 8 -6.43 12.22 15.49
C ALA A 8 -5.87 13.64 15.73
N GLN A 9 -4.66 13.93 15.25
CA GLN A 9 -4.01 15.24 15.37
C GLN A 9 -4.33 16.17 14.18
N GLY A 10 -5.20 15.75 13.25
CA GLY A 10 -5.58 16.54 12.08
C GLY A 10 -4.57 16.50 10.93
N ALA A 11 -3.50 15.70 11.02
CA ALA A 11 -2.53 15.56 9.93
C ALA A 11 -3.14 14.77 8.76
N ILE A 12 -3.15 15.39 7.57
CA ILE A 12 -3.70 14.81 6.35
C ILE A 12 -2.59 14.14 5.54
N LYS A 13 -2.84 12.91 5.08
CA LYS A 13 -1.95 12.12 4.23
C LYS A 13 -2.64 11.77 2.92
N ASN A 14 -2.09 12.26 1.82
CA ASN A 14 -2.51 11.90 0.47
C ASN A 14 -1.84 10.59 0.06
N VAL A 15 -2.65 9.56 -0.23
CA VAL A 15 -2.16 8.23 -0.59
C VAL A 15 -2.80 7.75 -1.89
N LYS A 16 -2.04 6.99 -2.69
CA LYS A 16 -2.54 6.43 -3.96
C LYS A 16 -3.44 5.24 -3.68
N LEU A 17 -4.54 5.13 -4.42
CA LEU A 17 -5.42 3.97 -4.42
C LEU A 17 -5.32 3.23 -5.76
N GLY A 18 -5.21 1.90 -5.71
CA GLY A 18 -5.05 1.02 -6.87
C GLY A 18 -3.60 0.70 -7.19
N PHE A 19 -3.30 0.45 -8.47
CA PHE A 19 -1.99 -0.02 -8.93
C PHE A 19 -0.84 0.94 -8.56
N SER A 20 0.27 0.38 -8.09
CA SER A 20 1.48 1.09 -7.70
C SER A 20 2.54 1.02 -8.80
N TRP A 21 2.49 2.00 -9.71
CA TRP A 21 3.51 2.16 -10.75
C TRP A 21 4.94 2.25 -10.20
N THR A 22 5.12 2.91 -9.05
CA THR A 22 6.44 3.01 -8.42
C THR A 22 6.93 1.65 -7.91
N THR A 23 6.04 0.80 -7.37
CA THR A 23 6.42 -0.55 -6.91
C THR A 23 6.70 -1.48 -8.09
N PHE A 24 5.98 -1.31 -9.20
CA PHE A 24 6.20 -2.06 -10.43
C PHE A 24 7.62 -1.88 -10.98
N PHE A 25 8.10 -0.63 -11.08
CA PHE A 25 9.42 -0.34 -11.62
C PHE A 25 10.56 -0.43 -10.61
N PHE A 26 10.30 -0.15 -9.33
CA PHE A 26 11.33 0.00 -8.30
C PHE A 26 11.22 -0.99 -7.14
N GLY A 27 10.36 -2.01 -7.24
CA GLY A 27 10.20 -3.04 -6.21
C GLY A 27 9.93 -2.45 -4.82
N PHE A 28 10.85 -2.69 -3.88
CA PHE A 28 10.71 -2.33 -2.46
C PHE A 28 11.04 -0.86 -2.15
N PHE A 29 11.73 -0.12 -3.02
CA PHE A 29 12.15 1.26 -2.75
C PHE A 29 11.01 2.22 -2.35
N PRO A 30 9.83 2.18 -2.98
CA PRO A 30 8.72 3.04 -2.58
C PRO A 30 8.24 2.78 -1.14
N ALA A 31 8.31 1.53 -0.67
CA ALA A 31 7.96 1.21 0.71
C ALA A 31 8.98 1.77 1.69
N LEU A 32 10.26 1.66 1.37
CA LEU A 32 11.35 2.23 2.15
C LEU A 32 11.19 3.75 2.30
N PHE A 33 10.97 4.47 1.19
CA PHE A 33 10.81 5.94 1.23
C PHE A 33 9.53 6.41 1.90
N ARG A 34 8.49 5.57 1.98
CA ARG A 34 7.25 5.87 2.71
C ARG A 34 7.35 5.58 4.22
N GLY A 35 8.50 5.09 4.69
CA GLY A 35 8.71 4.69 6.08
C GLY A 35 8.00 3.37 6.44
N ASP A 36 7.62 2.58 5.44
CA ASP A 36 6.97 1.28 5.59
C ASP A 36 8.04 0.18 5.56
N LEU A 37 8.81 0.12 6.65
CA LEU A 37 9.95 -0.80 6.78
C LEU A 37 9.54 -2.27 6.73
N LYS A 38 8.34 -2.60 7.23
CA LYS A 38 7.82 -3.98 7.24
C LYS A 38 7.62 -4.47 5.81
N TRP A 39 6.87 -3.74 4.98
CA TRP A 39 6.66 -4.15 3.59
C TRP A 39 7.92 -3.99 2.74
N ALA A 40 8.78 -3.01 3.02
CA ALA A 40 10.07 -2.88 2.35
C ALA A 40 10.94 -4.13 2.55
N ALA A 41 11.07 -4.61 3.79
CA ALA A 41 11.84 -5.82 4.11
C ALA A 41 11.23 -7.07 3.47
N ILE A 42 9.89 -7.23 3.53
CA ILE A 42 9.20 -8.37 2.91
C ILE A 42 9.45 -8.40 1.40
N MET A 43 9.27 -7.28 0.69
CA MET A 43 9.50 -7.21 -0.74
C MET A 43 10.96 -7.48 -1.11
N PHE A 44 11.91 -6.95 -0.34
CA PHE A 44 13.33 -7.18 -0.55
C PHE A 44 13.69 -8.66 -0.38
N ILE A 45 13.29 -9.29 0.73
CA ILE A 45 13.55 -10.71 0.99
C ILE A 45 12.91 -11.59 -0.09
N SER A 46 11.66 -11.32 -0.48
CA SER A 46 11.01 -12.05 -1.57
C SER A 46 11.77 -11.90 -2.89
N SER A 47 12.28 -10.71 -3.20
CA SER A 47 13.07 -10.46 -4.42
C SER A 47 14.41 -11.19 -4.40
N CYS A 48 15.11 -11.19 -3.28
CA CYS A 48 16.35 -11.95 -3.10
C CYS A 48 16.11 -13.47 -3.17
N PHE A 49 15.04 -13.96 -2.55
CA PHE A 49 14.69 -15.38 -2.56
C PHE A 49 14.38 -15.87 -3.97
N ILE A 50 13.47 -15.21 -4.68
CA ILE A 50 13.15 -15.59 -6.08
C ILE A 50 14.37 -15.36 -6.98
N GLY A 51 15.08 -14.25 -6.80
CA GLY A 51 16.31 -13.96 -7.52
C GLY A 51 17.35 -15.06 -7.37
N PHE A 52 17.57 -15.57 -6.16
CA PHE A 52 18.52 -16.65 -5.90
C PHE A 52 18.22 -17.91 -6.73
N PHE A 53 16.95 -18.37 -6.76
CA PHE A 53 16.55 -19.56 -7.52
C PHE A 53 16.48 -19.35 -9.04
N THR A 54 16.48 -18.10 -9.49
CA THR A 54 16.37 -17.73 -10.92
C THR A 54 17.64 -17.10 -11.47
N LEU A 55 18.77 -17.20 -10.76
CA LEU A 55 20.05 -16.57 -11.12
C LEU A 55 19.90 -15.06 -11.39
N GLY A 56 19.05 -14.38 -10.63
CA GLY A 56 18.75 -12.95 -10.71
C GLY A 56 17.61 -12.60 -11.66
N LEU A 57 17.26 -13.46 -12.62
CA LEU A 57 16.28 -13.15 -13.66
C LEU A 57 14.85 -12.98 -13.13
N GLY A 58 14.51 -13.56 -11.98
CA GLY A 58 13.17 -13.46 -11.37
C GLY A 58 13.06 -12.41 -10.26
N ALA A 59 14.12 -11.64 -9.98
CA ALA A 59 14.13 -10.68 -8.88
C ALA A 59 13.07 -9.57 -9.01
N TRP A 60 12.58 -9.30 -10.22
CA TRP A 60 11.51 -8.31 -10.49
C TRP A 60 10.09 -8.86 -10.28
N ILE A 61 9.92 -10.18 -10.20
CA ILE A 61 8.60 -10.82 -10.10
C ILE A 61 7.82 -10.34 -8.86
N PRO A 62 8.42 -10.25 -7.66
CA PRO A 62 7.73 -9.67 -6.51
C PRO A 62 7.27 -8.24 -6.74
N GLY A 63 8.07 -7.40 -7.41
CA GLY A 63 7.70 -6.03 -7.75
C GLY A 63 6.39 -5.95 -8.53
N ILE A 64 6.18 -6.88 -9.47
CA ILE A 64 4.92 -6.99 -10.22
C ILE A 64 3.78 -7.40 -9.30
N ILE A 65 3.93 -8.47 -8.53
CA ILE A 65 2.85 -8.95 -7.64
C ILE A 65 2.45 -7.82 -6.67
N PHE A 66 3.45 -7.23 -6.00
CA PHE A 66 3.23 -6.16 -5.04
C PHE A 66 2.71 -4.88 -5.67
N SER A 67 2.94 -4.62 -6.97
CA SER A 67 2.38 -3.43 -7.62
C SER A 67 0.84 -3.39 -7.61
N PHE A 68 0.17 -4.55 -7.61
CA PHE A 68 -1.29 -4.60 -7.53
C PHE A 68 -1.81 -4.35 -6.11
N ILE A 69 -1.09 -4.80 -5.08
CA ILE A 69 -1.60 -4.87 -3.71
C ILE A 69 -0.99 -3.84 -2.76
N TYR A 70 0.20 -3.32 -3.02
CA TYR A 70 0.98 -2.52 -2.07
C TYR A 70 0.25 -1.27 -1.57
N ASN A 71 -0.33 -0.49 -2.47
CA ASN A 71 -1.05 0.73 -2.08
C ASN A 71 -2.24 0.42 -1.15
N GLN A 72 -2.95 -0.69 -1.38
CA GLN A 72 -4.07 -1.10 -0.52
C GLN A 72 -3.58 -1.55 0.85
N MET A 73 -2.49 -2.32 0.92
CA MET A 73 -1.88 -2.75 2.18
C MET A 73 -1.38 -1.54 2.98
N TYR A 74 -0.72 -0.59 2.32
CA TYR A 74 -0.25 0.63 2.95
C TYR A 74 -1.40 1.48 3.55
N ILE A 75 -2.54 1.57 2.85
CA ILE A 75 -3.74 2.23 3.39
C ILE A 75 -4.24 1.50 4.64
N ARG A 76 -4.32 0.16 4.62
CA ARG A 76 -4.73 -0.64 5.78
C ARG A 76 -3.83 -0.38 6.99
N GLU A 77 -2.51 -0.32 6.80
CA GLU A 77 -1.59 0.03 7.89
C GLU A 77 -1.78 1.44 8.44
N MET A 78 -2.08 2.41 7.58
CA MET A 78 -2.40 3.76 8.07
C MET A 78 -3.67 3.71 8.93
N MET A 79 -4.69 2.95 8.54
CA MET A 79 -5.91 2.81 9.34
C MET A 79 -5.67 2.11 10.67
N GLU A 80 -4.81 1.09 10.70
CA GLU A 80 -4.34 0.44 11.94
C GLU A 80 -3.59 1.43 12.85
N LYS A 81 -2.82 2.36 12.26
CA LYS A 81 -2.15 3.46 12.97
C LYS A 81 -3.09 4.60 13.39
N GLY A 82 -4.40 4.41 13.27
CA GLY A 82 -5.42 5.36 13.72
C GLY A 82 -5.82 6.41 12.67
N TYR A 83 -5.37 6.30 11.42
CA TYR A 83 -5.88 7.16 10.36
C TYR A 83 -7.30 6.77 9.97
N ARG A 84 -8.08 7.75 9.50
CA ARG A 84 -9.46 7.61 9.04
C ARG A 84 -9.65 8.34 7.71
N PRO A 85 -10.69 8.02 6.93
CA PRO A 85 -11.06 8.82 5.75
C PRO A 85 -11.25 10.29 6.11
N ALA A 86 -10.63 11.21 5.37
CA ALA A 86 -10.77 12.65 5.64
C ALA A 86 -12.09 13.23 5.12
N ASN A 87 -12.75 12.57 4.17
CA ASN A 87 -14.00 13.01 3.56
C ASN A 87 -14.87 11.82 3.10
N PRO A 88 -16.18 12.03 2.86
CA PRO A 88 -17.11 10.98 2.45
C PRO A 88 -16.73 10.31 1.12
N GLU A 89 -16.11 11.05 0.20
CA GLU A 89 -15.63 10.51 -1.09
C GLU A 89 -14.52 9.46 -0.88
N THR A 90 -13.56 9.74 0.02
CA THR A 90 -12.52 8.79 0.39
C THR A 90 -13.14 7.56 1.07
N GLU A 91 -14.14 7.76 1.94
CA GLU A 91 -14.82 6.67 2.62
C GLU A 91 -15.50 5.72 1.61
N ALA A 92 -16.29 6.28 0.68
CA ALA A 92 -16.95 5.52 -0.37
C ALA A 92 -15.93 4.79 -1.28
N ALA A 93 -14.83 5.45 -1.66
CA ALA A 93 -13.77 4.85 -2.45
C ALA A 93 -13.11 3.64 -1.76
N LEU A 94 -12.88 3.74 -0.45
CA LEU A 94 -12.28 2.67 0.35
C LEU A 94 -13.25 1.51 0.57
N GLN A 95 -14.54 1.80 0.77
CA GLN A 95 -15.60 0.77 0.84
C GLN A 95 -15.76 0.04 -0.50
N ALA A 96 -15.79 0.76 -1.62
CA ALA A 96 -15.87 0.18 -2.96
C ALA A 96 -14.68 -0.74 -3.30
N LYS A 97 -13.51 -0.51 -2.69
CA LYS A 97 -12.32 -1.36 -2.81
C LYS A 97 -12.23 -2.47 -1.76
N GLY A 98 -13.24 -2.63 -0.91
CA GLY A 98 -13.24 -3.64 0.18
C GLY A 98 -12.14 -3.41 1.22
N ILE A 99 -11.65 -2.16 1.34
CA ILE A 99 -10.60 -1.81 2.30
C ILE A 99 -11.21 -1.54 3.69
N MET A 100 -12.43 -0.99 3.73
CA MET A 100 -13.22 -0.83 4.94
C MET A 100 -14.54 -1.60 4.83
N ALA A 101 -15.05 -2.06 5.97
CA ALA A 101 -16.40 -2.60 6.04
C ALA A 101 -17.41 -1.48 5.74
N HIS A 102 -18.55 -1.86 5.14
CA HIS A 102 -19.66 -0.93 4.98
C HIS A 102 -20.21 -0.63 6.38
N THR A 103 -20.01 0.59 6.88
CA THR A 103 -20.65 1.00 8.13
C THR A 103 -22.14 1.13 7.85
N VAL A 104 -22.93 0.13 8.26
CA VAL A 104 -24.39 0.26 8.32
C VAL A 104 -24.67 1.20 9.48
N ARG A 105 -25.03 2.44 9.18
CA ARG A 105 -25.58 3.36 10.18
C ARG A 105 -27.04 2.93 10.39
N ILE A 106 -27.30 2.25 11.51
CA ILE A 106 -28.64 1.93 12.00
C ILE A 106 -29.20 3.17 12.70
#